data_AF-A0A1M6FPD7-F1
#
_entry.id   AF-A0A1M6FPD7-F1
#
_cell.length_a   1.000
_cell.length_b   1.000
_cell.length_c   1.000
_cell.angle_alpha   90.00
_cell.angle_beta   90.00
_cell.angle_gamma   90.00
#
_symmetry.space_group_name_H-M   'P 1'
#
loop_
_entity.id
_entity.type
_entity.pdbx_description
1 polymer ?
#
loop_
_entity_poly.entity_id
_entity_poly.type
_entity_poly.pdbx_seq_one_letter_code
_entity_poly.pdbx_strand_id
1 'polypeptide(L)'
;MAVKGKQDKADVKDNSLRNRRIWMGAAAITVLVLALFFLFNRQDTPVASQEPDVGVMDMGEVIRAHKDYGKLQTLMREVAALEAELKLKGFEMTAQAAKADKKLFDDAARQKANLEIITRHSETMEELKVRADNIYRRMKPQFDKERDAIDQEYGNRILNIQLKADNAVTLELSEAERASLKAEWNRLKDERNEKHNKLLADQQRRYDEAVEVETGEIRQAMLAERDNIAGKSQADELQHFKDVQDRNAQAIDDAMKPIQLKMDMAKKKTALELKLTEMKLLEQKIFDDICGRAAKLAIIHHLNLIIADPIDNILGEEYNSFGLGDWHELKSPVIGINTLDLTQEILQEMKNIQ
;
A
#
# COMPACT_ATOMS: atom_id res chain seq x y z
N MET A 1 52.05 -49.97 -145.97
CA MET A 1 53.13 -49.14 -145.41
C MET A 1 52.68 -48.52 -144.09
N ALA A 2 53.63 -48.00 -143.31
CA ALA A 2 53.57 -47.67 -141.89
C ALA A 2 52.58 -46.57 -141.41
N VAL A 3 52.26 -46.61 -140.09
CA VAL A 3 52.07 -45.47 -139.13
C VAL A 3 50.84 -44.54 -139.35
N LYS A 4 50.07 -44.06 -138.35
CA LYS A 4 50.00 -44.12 -136.85
C LYS A 4 48.49 -44.13 -136.43
N GLY A 5 48.02 -44.08 -135.17
CA GLY A 5 48.64 -44.02 -133.84
C GLY A 5 47.60 -44.08 -132.70
N LYS A 6 48.06 -44.34 -131.46
CA LYS A 6 47.33 -44.10 -130.18
C LYS A 6 47.18 -42.58 -129.95
N GLN A 7 46.37 -42.03 -129.03
CA GLN A 7 45.96 -42.46 -127.68
C GLN A 7 44.78 -41.58 -127.21
N ASP A 8 43.99 -42.00 -126.20
CA ASP A 8 43.46 -41.16 -125.09
C ASP A 8 42.28 -41.81 -124.34
N LYS A 9 42.54 -42.23 -123.09
CA LYS A 9 41.56 -42.66 -122.08
C LYS A 9 42.13 -42.40 -120.68
N ALA A 10 42.16 -41.14 -120.24
CA ALA A 10 42.64 -40.76 -118.91
C ALA A 10 41.81 -39.66 -118.20
N ASP A 11 41.44 -38.58 -118.90
CA ASP A 11 40.97 -37.33 -118.24
C ASP A 11 39.57 -37.31 -117.62
N VAL A 12 38.72 -38.32 -117.85
CA VAL A 12 37.28 -38.22 -117.49
C VAL A 12 37.02 -38.40 -115.98
N LYS A 13 37.95 -38.97 -115.20
CA LYS A 13 37.64 -39.41 -113.83
C LYS A 13 37.82 -38.34 -112.73
N ASP A 14 38.73 -37.38 -112.92
CA ASP A 14 39.18 -36.48 -111.84
C ASP A 14 38.19 -35.33 -111.53
N ASN A 15 37.53 -34.78 -112.56
CA ASN A 15 36.59 -33.66 -112.41
C ASN A 15 35.37 -33.98 -111.52
N SER A 16 34.97 -35.25 -111.41
CA SER A 16 33.79 -35.65 -110.62
C SER A 16 34.00 -35.55 -109.10
N LEU A 17 35.23 -35.75 -108.62
CA LEU A 17 35.57 -35.71 -107.20
C LEU A 17 35.76 -34.27 -106.71
N ARG A 18 36.29 -33.41 -107.58
CA ARG A 18 36.54 -31.99 -107.29
C ARG A 18 35.23 -31.20 -107.09
N ASN A 19 34.23 -31.41 -107.95
CA ASN A 19 32.92 -30.78 -107.81
C ASN A 19 32.17 -31.24 -106.55
N ARG A 20 32.24 -32.53 -106.17
CA ARG A 20 31.62 -33.03 -104.93
C ARG A 20 32.21 -32.39 -103.67
N ARG A 21 33.53 -32.14 -103.64
CA ARG A 21 34.19 -31.44 -102.52
C ARG A 21 33.76 -29.97 -102.40
N ILE A 22 33.58 -29.28 -103.52
CA ILE A 22 33.09 -27.88 -103.54
C ILE A 22 31.66 -27.80 -103.01
N TRP A 23 30.77 -28.70 -103.44
CA TRP A 23 29.38 -28.76 -102.94
C TRP A 23 29.28 -29.14 -101.46
N MET A 24 30.12 -30.07 -100.98
CA MET A 24 30.20 -30.41 -99.55
C MET A 24 30.71 -29.23 -98.70
N GLY A 25 31.70 -28.48 -99.20
CA GLY A 25 32.20 -27.27 -98.54
C GLY A 25 31.15 -26.15 -98.47
N ALA A 26 30.42 -25.92 -99.55
CA ALA A 26 29.32 -24.95 -99.58
C ALA A 26 28.20 -25.31 -98.58
N ALA A 27 27.81 -26.59 -98.51
CA ALA A 27 26.81 -27.07 -97.55
C ALA A 27 27.27 -26.95 -96.09
N ALA A 28 28.55 -27.19 -95.79
CA ALA A 28 29.08 -27.00 -94.44
C ALA A 28 29.05 -25.52 -94.01
N ILE A 29 29.37 -24.60 -94.93
CA ILE A 29 29.35 -23.15 -94.66
C ILE A 29 27.91 -22.65 -94.46
N THR A 30 26.93 -23.10 -95.26
CA THR A 30 25.53 -22.67 -95.06
C THR A 30 24.94 -23.19 -93.75
N VAL A 31 25.26 -24.42 -93.34
CA VAL A 31 24.87 -24.95 -92.02
C VAL A 31 25.55 -24.16 -90.89
N LEU A 32 26.83 -23.79 -91.02
CA LEU A 32 27.53 -22.99 -90.00
C LEU A 32 26.95 -21.58 -89.89
N VAL A 33 26.61 -20.94 -91.02
CA VAL A 33 25.96 -19.61 -91.04
C VAL A 33 24.54 -19.69 -90.46
N LEU A 34 23.77 -20.74 -90.74
CA LEU A 34 22.46 -20.96 -90.11
C LEU A 34 22.57 -21.21 -88.61
N ALA A 35 23.54 -21.99 -88.16
CA ALA A 35 23.78 -22.23 -86.73
C ALA A 35 24.21 -20.96 -85.99
N LEU A 36 25.10 -20.15 -86.59
CA LEU A 36 25.48 -18.84 -86.06
C LEU A 36 24.29 -17.87 -86.06
N PHE A 37 23.48 -17.83 -87.13
CA PHE A 37 22.27 -17.03 -87.16
C PHE A 37 21.30 -17.45 -86.05
N PHE A 38 21.09 -18.75 -85.81
CA PHE A 38 20.21 -19.22 -84.73
C PHE A 38 20.76 -18.95 -83.33
N LEU A 39 22.09 -18.89 -83.16
CA LEU A 39 22.75 -18.50 -81.91
C LEU A 39 22.67 -16.99 -81.67
N PHE A 40 22.85 -16.15 -82.70
CA PHE A 40 22.76 -14.69 -82.59
C PHE A 40 21.32 -14.15 -82.58
N ASN A 41 20.35 -14.87 -83.17
CA ASN A 41 18.91 -14.56 -83.07
C ASN A 41 18.19 -15.25 -81.91
N ARG A 42 18.92 -15.87 -80.98
CA ARG A 42 18.41 -16.04 -79.61
C ARG A 42 18.42 -14.68 -78.93
N GLN A 43 17.44 -13.85 -79.28
CA GLN A 43 16.97 -12.82 -78.38
C GLN A 43 16.45 -13.56 -77.13
N ASP A 44 17.00 -13.22 -75.97
CA ASP A 44 16.35 -13.54 -74.71
C ASP A 44 14.95 -12.95 -74.79
N THR A 45 13.92 -13.79 -74.76
CA THR A 45 12.55 -13.30 -74.59
C THR A 45 12.55 -12.48 -73.30
N PRO A 46 12.24 -11.18 -73.33
CA PRO A 46 12.18 -10.41 -72.11
C PRO A 46 11.16 -11.11 -71.21
N VAL A 47 11.59 -11.53 -70.03
CA VAL A 47 10.66 -11.88 -68.97
C VAL A 47 9.82 -10.63 -68.79
N ALA A 48 8.54 -10.71 -69.18
CA ALA A 48 7.65 -9.58 -69.06
C ALA A 48 7.72 -9.12 -67.60
N SER A 49 8.05 -7.85 -67.37
CA SER A 49 7.97 -7.26 -66.04
C SER A 49 6.57 -7.54 -65.54
N GLN A 50 6.47 -8.44 -64.57
CA GLN A 50 5.20 -8.67 -63.88
C GLN A 50 4.87 -7.36 -63.21
N GLU A 51 3.63 -6.88 -63.41
CA GLU A 51 3.16 -5.74 -62.64
C GLU A 51 3.23 -6.13 -61.15
N PRO A 52 3.65 -5.21 -60.26
CA PRO A 52 3.77 -5.52 -58.85
C PRO A 52 2.41 -5.93 -58.31
N ASP A 53 2.34 -7.08 -57.64
CA ASP A 53 1.09 -7.65 -57.12
C ASP A 53 0.88 -7.31 -55.63
N VAL A 54 1.97 -6.94 -54.95
CA VAL A 54 2.01 -6.68 -53.51
C VAL A 54 2.63 -5.31 -53.24
N GLY A 55 1.91 -4.45 -52.53
CA GLY A 55 2.44 -3.20 -51.98
C GLY A 55 3.12 -3.41 -50.63
N VAL A 56 4.12 -2.59 -50.33
CA VAL A 56 4.74 -2.47 -49.00
C VAL A 56 4.69 -1.00 -48.55
N MET A 57 4.46 -0.76 -47.26
CA MET A 57 4.34 0.58 -46.66
C MET A 57 5.04 0.61 -45.28
N ASP A 58 5.87 1.62 -45.02
CA ASP A 58 6.27 1.96 -43.64
C ASP A 58 5.11 2.62 -42.90
N MET A 59 4.42 1.84 -42.06
CA MET A 59 3.29 2.30 -41.23
C MET A 59 3.76 3.31 -40.17
N GLY A 60 4.98 3.16 -39.64
CA GLY A 60 5.55 4.06 -38.65
C GLY A 60 5.87 5.45 -39.23
N GLU A 61 6.29 5.55 -40.48
CA GLU A 61 6.48 6.81 -41.19
C GLU A 61 5.13 7.43 -41.60
N VAL A 62 4.18 6.62 -42.10
CA VAL A 62 2.85 7.07 -42.52
C VAL A 62 2.00 7.58 -41.35
N ILE A 63 1.99 6.91 -40.20
CA ILE A 63 1.32 7.38 -38.97
C ILE A 63 1.89 8.73 -38.53
N ARG A 64 3.22 8.91 -38.56
CA ARG A 64 3.87 10.18 -38.17
C ARG A 64 3.49 11.36 -39.09
N ALA A 65 3.18 11.07 -40.35
CA ALA A 65 2.74 12.08 -41.32
C ALA A 65 1.25 12.45 -41.21
N HIS A 66 0.45 11.73 -40.42
CA HIS A 66 -0.96 12.04 -40.23
C HIS A 66 -1.18 13.33 -39.43
N LYS A 67 -2.11 14.19 -39.88
CA LYS A 67 -2.37 15.52 -39.27
C LYS A 67 -2.66 15.50 -37.77
N ASP A 68 -3.32 14.46 -37.28
CA ASP A 68 -3.70 14.31 -35.87
C ASP A 68 -2.63 13.60 -35.02
N TYR A 69 -1.51 13.15 -35.58
CA TYR A 69 -0.45 12.43 -34.85
C TYR A 69 0.14 13.23 -33.68
N GLY A 70 0.26 14.56 -33.82
CA GLY A 70 0.69 15.43 -32.73
C GLY A 70 -0.30 15.46 -31.54
N LYS A 71 -1.59 15.26 -31.79
CA LYS A 71 -2.61 15.12 -30.74
C LYS A 71 -2.46 13.78 -30.03
N LEU A 72 -2.26 12.69 -30.79
CA LEU A 72 -1.99 11.36 -30.23
C LEU A 72 -0.77 11.37 -29.30
N GLN A 73 0.36 11.94 -29.74
CA GLN A 73 1.54 12.07 -28.86
C GLN A 73 1.28 12.88 -27.58
N THR A 74 0.43 13.91 -27.65
CA THR A 74 0.08 14.72 -26.48
C THR A 74 -0.75 13.90 -25.50
N LEU A 75 -1.74 13.17 -26.04
CA LEU A 75 -2.65 12.31 -25.28
C LEU A 75 -1.93 11.14 -24.60
N MET A 76 -0.97 10.50 -25.27
CA MET A 76 -0.10 9.47 -24.68
C MET A 76 0.69 10.02 -23.47
N ARG A 77 1.17 11.27 -23.53
CA ARG A 77 1.89 11.91 -22.41
C ARG A 77 0.93 12.25 -21.26
N GLU A 78 -0.29 12.69 -21.56
CA GLU A 78 -1.34 12.93 -20.55
C GLU A 78 -1.70 11.63 -19.81
N VAL A 79 -1.91 10.53 -20.55
CA VAL A 79 -2.16 9.18 -20.01
C VAL A 79 -1.01 8.72 -19.11
N ALA A 80 0.23 8.76 -19.59
CA ALA A 80 1.40 8.35 -18.81
C ALA A 80 1.60 9.18 -17.53
N ALA A 81 1.33 10.49 -17.58
CA ALA A 81 1.38 11.37 -16.42
C ALA A 81 0.28 11.04 -15.39
N LEU A 82 -0.95 10.79 -15.85
CA LEU A 82 -2.08 10.38 -15.00
C LEU A 82 -1.83 9.03 -14.32
N GLU A 83 -1.25 8.06 -15.03
CA GLU A 83 -0.86 6.78 -14.46
C GLU A 83 0.23 6.91 -13.39
N ALA A 84 1.28 7.70 -13.67
CA ALA A 84 2.35 7.93 -12.72
C ALA A 84 1.83 8.60 -11.43
N GLU A 85 0.92 9.55 -11.55
CA GLU A 85 0.29 10.20 -10.40
C GLU A 85 -0.64 9.24 -9.63
N LEU A 86 -1.41 8.40 -10.32
CA LEU A 86 -2.25 7.37 -9.67
C LEU A 86 -1.39 6.33 -8.91
N LYS A 87 -0.25 5.93 -9.46
CA LYS A 87 0.73 5.07 -8.78
C LYS A 87 1.26 5.75 -7.51
N LEU A 88 1.64 7.04 -7.59
CA LEU A 88 2.11 7.82 -6.44
C LEU A 88 1.05 7.95 -5.33
N LYS A 89 -0.19 8.29 -5.67
CA LYS A 89 -1.31 8.35 -4.70
C LYS A 89 -1.62 6.99 -4.07
N GLY A 90 -1.37 5.89 -4.79
CA GLY A 90 -1.44 4.52 -4.24
C GLY A 90 -0.44 4.29 -3.09
N PHE A 91 0.81 4.76 -3.24
CA PHE A 91 1.82 4.71 -2.17
C PHE A 91 1.48 5.61 -0.97
N GLU A 92 0.89 6.78 -1.22
CA GLU A 92 0.43 7.67 -0.15
C GLU A 92 -0.66 7.01 0.72
N MET A 93 -1.63 6.32 0.09
CA MET A 93 -2.71 5.63 0.80
C MET A 93 -2.20 4.48 1.69
N THR A 94 -1.25 3.68 1.21
CA THR A 94 -0.64 2.60 2.01
C THR A 94 0.23 3.14 3.15
N ALA A 95 0.99 4.21 2.92
CA ALA A 95 1.74 4.90 3.98
C ALA A 95 0.82 5.50 5.06
N GLN A 96 -0.38 5.96 4.69
CA GLN A 96 -1.35 6.48 5.65
C GLN A 96 -2.02 5.38 6.49
N ALA A 97 -2.28 4.20 5.91
CA ALA A 97 -2.79 3.04 6.67
C ALA A 97 -1.80 2.61 7.78
N ALA A 98 -0.51 2.47 7.46
CA ALA A 98 0.51 2.07 8.44
C ALA A 98 0.68 3.07 9.62
N LYS A 99 0.36 4.35 9.42
CA LYS A 99 0.35 5.35 10.50
C LYS A 99 -0.81 5.16 11.49
N ALA A 100 -1.94 4.60 11.05
CA ALA A 100 -3.08 4.34 11.92
C ALA A 100 -2.75 3.23 12.93
N ASP A 101 -2.11 2.14 12.48
CA ASP A 101 -1.72 1.03 13.35
C ASP A 101 -0.78 1.48 14.47
N LYS A 102 0.19 2.36 14.18
CA LYS A 102 1.13 2.86 15.20
C LYS A 102 0.41 3.55 16.36
N LYS A 103 -0.62 4.37 16.08
CA LYS A 103 -1.38 5.09 17.14
C LYS A 103 -2.05 4.12 18.12
N LEU A 104 -2.51 2.95 17.65
CA LEU A 104 -3.13 1.93 18.50
C LEU A 104 -2.14 1.32 19.52
N PHE A 105 -0.89 1.10 19.12
CA PHE A 105 0.16 0.61 20.02
C PHE A 105 0.56 1.65 21.07
N ASP A 106 0.66 2.92 20.68
CA ASP A 106 1.00 4.03 21.59
C ASP A 106 -0.09 4.24 22.66
N ASP A 107 -1.38 4.16 22.29
CA ASP A 107 -2.50 4.25 23.25
C ASP A 107 -2.56 3.03 24.19
N ALA A 108 -2.28 1.82 23.71
CA ALA A 108 -2.21 0.62 24.56
C ALA A 108 -1.07 0.70 25.61
N ALA A 109 0.09 1.27 25.24
CA ALA A 109 1.20 1.49 26.16
C ALA A 109 0.82 2.47 27.29
N ARG A 110 0.09 3.54 26.97
CA ARG A 110 -0.44 4.51 27.95
C ARG A 110 -1.43 3.88 28.92
N GLN A 111 -2.36 3.05 28.42
CA GLN A 111 -3.31 2.33 29.27
C GLN A 111 -2.60 1.40 30.27
N LYS A 112 -1.55 0.69 29.83
CA LYS A 112 -0.75 -0.16 30.72
C LYS A 112 -0.05 0.64 31.84
N ALA A 113 0.57 1.76 31.50
CA ALA A 113 1.26 2.61 32.47
C ALA A 113 0.31 3.14 33.57
N ASN A 114 -0.90 3.54 33.19
CA ASN A 114 -1.92 4.00 34.13
C ASN A 114 -2.38 2.88 35.09
N LEU A 115 -2.53 1.65 34.59
CA LEU A 115 -2.88 0.50 35.44
C LEU A 115 -1.77 0.20 36.46
N GLU A 116 -0.49 0.26 36.06
CA GLU A 116 0.65 0.03 36.94
C GLU A 116 0.72 1.04 38.11
N ILE A 117 0.41 2.32 37.85
CA ILE A 117 0.31 3.37 38.89
C ILE A 117 -0.83 3.06 39.87
N ILE A 118 -2.00 2.66 39.37
CA ILE A 118 -3.16 2.29 40.21
C ILE A 118 -2.82 1.08 41.09
N THR A 119 -2.18 0.05 40.54
CA THR A 119 -1.76 -1.14 41.29
C THR A 119 -0.78 -0.76 42.41
N ARG A 120 0.29 -0.02 42.11
CA ARG A 120 1.25 0.44 43.14
C ARG A 120 0.57 1.24 44.26
N HIS A 121 -0.34 2.15 43.92
CA HIS A 121 -1.08 2.92 44.94
C HIS A 121 -1.95 2.01 45.82
N SER A 122 -2.57 0.97 45.24
CA SER A 122 -3.37 0.01 46.02
C SER A 122 -2.53 -0.85 46.96
N GLU A 123 -1.35 -1.30 46.52
CA GLU A 123 -0.38 -2.06 47.31
C GLU A 123 0.11 -1.24 48.51
N THR A 124 0.56 0.00 48.28
CA THR A 124 1.01 0.92 49.33
C THR A 124 -0.09 1.20 50.37
N MET A 125 -1.36 1.29 49.94
CA MET A 125 -2.48 1.52 50.85
C MET A 125 -2.78 0.29 51.74
N GLU A 126 -2.68 -0.93 51.19
CA GLU A 126 -2.86 -2.14 52.00
C GLU A 126 -1.67 -2.34 52.96
N GLU A 127 -0.44 -2.02 52.56
CA GLU A 127 0.71 -1.99 53.48
C GLU A 127 0.49 -1.05 54.67
N LEU A 128 0.02 0.18 54.41
CA LEU A 128 -0.29 1.17 55.45
C LEU A 128 -1.33 0.63 56.45
N LYS A 129 -2.38 -0.02 55.93
CA LYS A 129 -3.44 -0.64 56.73
C LYS A 129 -2.92 -1.81 57.58
N VAL A 130 -2.10 -2.69 57.01
CA VAL A 130 -1.47 -3.81 57.75
C VAL A 130 -0.56 -3.29 58.87
N ARG A 131 0.21 -2.21 58.64
CA ARG A 131 1.03 -1.58 59.69
C ARG A 131 0.16 -1.01 60.82
N ALA A 132 -0.90 -0.28 60.49
CA ALA A 132 -1.86 0.27 61.47
C ALA A 132 -2.52 -0.84 62.33
N ASP A 133 -3.00 -1.91 61.70
CA ASP A 133 -3.57 -3.08 62.39
C ASP A 133 -2.56 -3.76 63.33
N ASN A 134 -1.28 -3.85 62.93
CA ASN A 134 -0.22 -4.42 63.77
C ASN A 134 0.08 -3.54 65.00
N ILE A 135 0.07 -2.21 64.86
CA ILE A 135 0.21 -1.27 65.98
C ILE A 135 -0.95 -1.45 66.96
N TYR A 136 -2.19 -1.50 66.47
CA TYR A 136 -3.37 -1.75 67.30
C TYR A 136 -3.26 -3.07 68.08
N ARG A 137 -2.91 -4.18 67.39
CA ARG A 137 -2.71 -5.50 68.00
C ARG A 137 -1.63 -5.49 69.09
N ARG A 138 -0.53 -4.75 68.88
CA ARG A 138 0.58 -4.62 69.83
C ARG A 138 0.19 -3.84 71.08
N MET A 139 -0.63 -2.80 70.95
CA MET A 139 -1.03 -1.93 72.07
C MET A 139 -2.21 -2.48 72.87
N LYS A 140 -3.12 -3.23 72.24
CA LYS A 140 -4.36 -3.74 72.86
C LYS A 140 -4.15 -4.46 74.21
N PRO A 141 -3.17 -5.36 74.40
CA PRO A 141 -2.97 -6.06 75.68
C PRO A 141 -2.60 -5.14 76.84
N GLN A 142 -1.99 -3.99 76.58
CA GLN A 142 -1.65 -3.00 77.60
C GLN A 142 -2.87 -2.15 77.95
N PHE A 143 -3.64 -1.72 76.95
CA PHE A 143 -4.92 -1.03 77.16
C PHE A 143 -5.93 -1.88 77.95
N ASP A 144 -6.09 -3.16 77.61
CA ASP A 144 -7.01 -4.06 78.34
C ASP A 144 -6.59 -4.18 79.82
N LYS A 145 -5.28 -4.25 80.13
CA LYS A 145 -4.78 -4.23 81.53
C LYS A 145 -5.06 -2.91 82.25
N GLU A 146 -4.84 -1.77 81.59
CA GLU A 146 -5.09 -0.44 82.17
C GLU A 146 -6.59 -0.25 82.45
N ARG A 147 -7.47 -0.73 81.56
CA ARG A 147 -8.92 -0.75 81.76
C ARG A 147 -9.31 -1.65 82.94
N ASP A 148 -8.82 -2.90 82.95
CA ASP A 148 -9.19 -3.88 83.97
C ASP A 148 -8.72 -3.44 85.38
N ALA A 149 -7.61 -2.70 85.48
CA ALA A 149 -7.17 -2.08 86.72
C ALA A 149 -8.15 -1.00 87.24
N ILE A 150 -8.69 -0.16 86.35
CA ILE A 150 -9.75 0.82 86.70
C ILE A 150 -11.02 0.09 87.15
N ASP A 151 -11.43 -0.96 86.44
CA ASP A 151 -12.63 -1.73 86.82
C ASP A 151 -12.44 -2.49 88.15
N GLN A 152 -11.22 -2.92 88.50
CA GLN A 152 -10.91 -3.47 89.83
C GLN A 152 -10.93 -2.40 90.95
N GLU A 153 -10.38 -1.20 90.71
CA GLU A 153 -10.36 -0.08 91.67
C GLU A 153 -11.77 0.32 92.12
N TYR A 154 -12.71 0.39 91.17
CA TYR A 154 -14.08 0.86 91.42
C TYR A 154 -15.10 -0.27 91.61
N GLY A 155 -14.88 -1.45 91.00
CA GLY A 155 -15.86 -2.54 90.96
C GLY A 155 -16.28 -3.04 92.34
N ASN A 156 -15.32 -3.34 93.21
CA ASN A 156 -15.61 -3.81 94.58
C ASN A 156 -16.38 -2.78 95.42
N ARG A 157 -16.07 -1.48 95.25
CA ARG A 157 -16.72 -0.38 95.98
C ARG A 157 -18.16 -0.18 95.52
N ILE A 158 -18.37 -0.13 94.21
CA ILE A 158 -19.69 0.04 93.58
C ILE A 158 -20.59 -1.17 93.89
N LEU A 159 -20.05 -2.39 93.83
CA LEU A 159 -20.77 -3.62 94.21
C LEU A 159 -21.16 -3.63 95.69
N ASN A 160 -20.28 -3.20 96.59
CA ASN A 160 -20.58 -3.12 98.03
C ASN A 160 -21.74 -2.14 98.32
N ILE A 161 -21.74 -0.97 97.69
CA ILE A 161 -22.80 0.03 97.83
C ILE A 161 -24.11 -0.48 97.22
N GLN A 162 -24.06 -1.14 96.06
CA GLN A 162 -25.22 -1.75 95.44
C GLN A 162 -25.83 -2.84 96.35
N LEU A 163 -25.03 -3.76 96.89
CA LEU A 163 -25.51 -4.79 97.82
C LEU A 163 -26.13 -4.19 99.10
N LYS A 164 -25.61 -3.06 99.61
CA LYS A 164 -26.22 -2.34 100.73
C LYS A 164 -27.55 -1.69 100.36
N ALA A 165 -27.65 -1.11 99.15
CA ALA A 165 -28.87 -0.51 98.65
C ALA A 165 -29.97 -1.56 98.37
N ASP A 166 -29.60 -2.71 97.80
CA ASP A 166 -30.53 -3.82 97.51
C ASP A 166 -31.07 -4.46 98.81
N ASN A 167 -30.25 -4.53 99.87
CA ASN A 167 -30.65 -5.04 101.19
C ASN A 167 -31.27 -3.97 102.11
N ALA A 168 -31.65 -2.78 101.60
CA ALA A 168 -32.05 -1.66 102.45
C ALA A 168 -33.28 -1.89 103.34
N VAL A 169 -34.20 -2.77 102.93
CA VAL A 169 -35.36 -3.17 103.74
C VAL A 169 -34.92 -4.04 104.93
N THR A 170 -34.02 -5.00 104.70
CA THR A 170 -33.50 -5.92 105.73
C THR A 170 -32.59 -5.23 106.74
N LEU A 171 -31.93 -4.14 106.34
CA LEU A 171 -31.03 -3.34 107.16
C LEU A 171 -31.72 -2.14 107.84
N GLU A 172 -33.04 -2.00 107.71
CA GLU A 172 -33.86 -0.89 108.24
C GLU A 172 -33.32 0.52 107.90
N LEU A 173 -32.62 0.65 106.76
CA LEU A 173 -31.92 1.87 106.37
C LEU A 173 -32.89 3.06 106.21
N SER A 174 -32.56 4.19 106.85
CA SER A 174 -33.36 5.41 106.75
C SER A 174 -33.39 5.96 105.32
N GLU A 175 -34.34 6.85 105.03
CA GLU A 175 -34.45 7.49 103.73
C GLU A 175 -33.23 8.37 103.41
N ALA A 176 -32.65 9.01 104.43
CA ALA A 176 -31.42 9.79 104.33
C ALA A 176 -30.19 8.93 103.98
N GLU A 177 -30.05 7.75 104.60
CA GLU A 177 -28.95 6.82 104.30
C GLU A 177 -29.11 6.17 102.91
N ARG A 178 -30.34 5.85 102.49
CA ARG A 178 -30.61 5.40 101.12
C ARG A 178 -30.25 6.48 100.09
N ALA A 179 -30.55 7.75 100.38
CA ALA A 179 -30.17 8.86 99.52
C ALA A 179 -28.64 9.04 99.45
N SER A 180 -27.92 8.91 100.58
CA SER A 180 -26.46 9.04 100.60
C SER A 180 -25.75 7.90 99.85
N LEU A 181 -26.18 6.64 100.04
CA LEU A 181 -25.67 5.49 99.28
C LEU A 181 -25.88 5.66 97.76
N LYS A 182 -27.05 6.17 97.35
CA LYS A 182 -27.34 6.44 95.93
C LYS A 182 -26.48 7.57 95.35
N ALA A 183 -26.20 8.61 96.15
CA ALA A 183 -25.30 9.69 95.76
C ALA A 183 -23.85 9.21 95.62
N GLU A 184 -23.36 8.37 96.56
CA GLU A 184 -22.02 7.77 96.48
C GLU A 184 -21.89 6.81 95.29
N TRP A 185 -22.92 6.00 95.02
CA TRP A 185 -22.95 5.10 93.86
C TRP A 185 -22.85 5.87 92.53
N ASN A 186 -23.65 6.93 92.34
CA ASN A 186 -23.57 7.80 91.17
C ASN A 186 -22.17 8.39 91.04
N ARG A 187 -21.65 9.01 92.11
CA ARG A 187 -20.32 9.61 92.13
C ARG A 187 -19.22 8.64 91.71
N LEU A 188 -19.19 7.42 92.26
CA LEU A 188 -18.17 6.42 91.91
C LEU A 188 -18.31 5.90 90.48
N LYS A 189 -19.54 5.83 89.96
CA LYS A 189 -19.79 5.50 88.56
C LYS A 189 -19.27 6.60 87.63
N ASP A 190 -19.49 7.86 87.98
CA ASP A 190 -19.03 9.02 87.21
C ASP A 190 -17.50 9.16 87.26
N GLU A 191 -16.88 9.02 88.43
CA GLU A 191 -15.41 8.98 88.58
C GLU A 191 -14.78 7.85 87.74
N ARG A 192 -15.38 6.64 87.73
CA ARG A 192 -14.92 5.52 86.89
C ARG A 192 -15.06 5.84 85.40
N ASN A 193 -16.21 6.38 84.98
CA ASN A 193 -16.45 6.78 83.59
C ASN A 193 -15.44 7.85 83.14
N GLU A 194 -15.12 8.82 83.99
CA GLU A 194 -14.12 9.85 83.70
C GLU A 194 -12.72 9.26 83.54
N LYS A 195 -12.32 8.30 84.38
CA LYS A 195 -11.05 7.57 84.20
C LYS A 195 -11.02 6.75 82.91
N HIS A 196 -12.08 6.02 82.59
CA HIS A 196 -12.17 5.25 81.33
C HIS A 196 -12.13 6.16 80.10
N ASN A 197 -12.80 7.32 80.12
CA ASN A 197 -12.74 8.31 79.04
C ASN A 197 -11.33 8.91 78.88
N LYS A 198 -10.64 9.20 79.99
CA LYS A 198 -9.23 9.66 79.96
C LYS A 198 -8.31 8.58 79.40
N LEU A 199 -8.45 7.33 79.84
CA LEU A 199 -7.69 6.20 79.32
C LEU A 199 -7.90 6.02 77.80
N LEU A 200 -9.14 6.13 77.32
CA LEU A 200 -9.45 6.04 75.90
C LEU A 200 -8.82 7.19 75.10
N ALA A 201 -8.87 8.42 75.61
CA ALA A 201 -8.24 9.58 74.97
C ALA A 201 -6.71 9.50 74.95
N ASP A 202 -6.09 9.01 76.04
CA ASP A 202 -4.66 8.75 76.10
C ASP A 202 -4.24 7.64 75.13
N GLN A 203 -5.02 6.56 75.08
CA GLN A 203 -4.78 5.44 74.17
C GLN A 203 -4.88 5.86 72.71
N GLN A 204 -5.87 6.70 72.36
CA GLN A 204 -6.00 7.25 71.01
C GLN A 204 -4.77 8.09 70.64
N ARG A 205 -4.32 8.99 71.51
CA ARG A 205 -3.10 9.80 71.28
C ARG A 205 -1.86 8.93 71.09
N ARG A 206 -1.64 7.94 71.96
CA ARG A 206 -0.51 6.98 71.85
C ARG A 206 -0.58 6.18 70.54
N TYR A 207 -1.78 5.84 70.06
CA TYR A 207 -1.98 5.13 68.80
C TYR A 207 -1.67 6.02 67.59
N ASP A 208 -2.21 7.25 67.57
CA ASP A 208 -1.97 8.20 66.48
C ASP A 208 -0.48 8.58 66.38
N GLU A 209 0.21 8.78 67.50
CA GLU A 209 1.67 8.98 67.56
C GLU A 209 2.44 7.76 67.02
N ALA A 210 2.09 6.54 67.43
CA ALA A 210 2.75 5.33 66.96
C ALA A 210 2.52 5.08 65.45
N VAL A 211 1.31 5.37 64.96
CA VAL A 211 0.98 5.31 63.52
C VAL A 211 1.74 6.38 62.75
N GLU A 212 1.90 7.60 63.27
CA GLU A 212 2.71 8.64 62.64
C GLU A 212 4.19 8.25 62.55
N VAL A 213 4.76 7.65 63.59
CA VAL A 213 6.17 7.20 63.58
C VAL A 213 6.40 6.06 62.58
N GLU A 214 5.52 5.06 62.50
CA GLU A 214 5.73 3.88 61.61
C GLU A 214 5.21 4.06 60.17
N THR A 215 4.36 5.06 59.91
CA THR A 215 3.76 5.30 58.57
C THR A 215 3.94 6.71 58.01
N GLY A 216 4.50 7.64 58.79
CA GLY A 216 4.66 9.05 58.42
C GLY A 216 5.46 9.22 57.13
N GLU A 217 6.62 8.57 56.99
CA GLU A 217 7.44 8.65 55.77
C GLU A 217 6.68 8.20 54.51
N ILE A 218 5.91 7.10 54.61
CA ILE A 218 5.11 6.58 53.49
C ILE A 218 3.94 7.51 53.19
N ARG A 219 3.26 8.06 54.21
CA ARG A 219 2.19 9.05 54.02
C ARG A 219 2.72 10.36 53.43
N GLN A 220 3.90 10.83 53.85
CA GLN A 220 4.54 12.02 53.27
C GLN A 220 4.97 11.77 51.82
N ALA A 221 5.52 10.59 51.50
CA ALA A 221 5.82 10.20 50.13
C ALA A 221 4.55 10.13 49.27
N MET A 222 3.47 9.53 49.77
CA MET A 222 2.17 9.48 49.09
C MET A 222 1.52 10.86 48.92
N LEU A 223 1.64 11.76 49.90
CA LEU A 223 1.17 13.15 49.78
C LEU A 223 1.99 13.94 48.78
N ALA A 224 3.32 13.82 48.81
CA ALA A 224 4.20 14.45 47.83
C ALA A 224 3.98 13.89 46.42
N GLU A 225 3.76 12.58 46.27
CA GLU A 225 3.41 11.96 44.99
C GLU A 225 2.02 12.42 44.52
N ARG A 226 1.02 12.49 45.41
CA ARG A 226 -0.32 13.02 45.09
C ARG A 226 -0.28 14.49 44.70
N ASP A 227 0.48 15.33 45.37
CA ASP A 227 0.56 16.76 45.08
C ASP A 227 1.41 17.03 43.82
N ASN A 228 2.43 16.19 43.56
CA ASN A 228 3.10 16.15 42.24
C ASN A 228 2.15 15.67 41.14
N ILE A 229 1.32 14.66 41.39
CA ILE A 229 0.31 14.18 40.44
C ILE A 229 -0.78 15.23 40.24
N ALA A 230 -1.22 15.97 41.25
CA ALA A 230 -2.25 17.00 41.13
C ALA A 230 -1.73 18.28 40.46
N GLY A 231 -0.51 18.71 40.78
CA GLY A 231 0.17 19.81 40.10
C GLY A 231 0.47 19.48 38.63
N LYS A 232 0.83 18.23 38.34
CA LYS A 232 0.85 17.71 36.97
C LYS A 232 -0.55 17.66 36.39
N SER A 233 -1.55 17.10 37.07
CA SER A 233 -2.94 16.97 36.58
C SER A 233 -3.52 18.30 36.16
N GLN A 234 -3.32 19.41 36.89
CA GLN A 234 -3.81 20.72 36.44
C GLN A 234 -3.08 21.26 35.20
N ALA A 235 -1.75 21.08 35.12
CA ALA A 235 -0.97 21.47 33.94
C ALA A 235 -1.32 20.58 32.73
N ASP A 236 -1.43 19.28 32.99
CA ASP A 236 -1.82 18.21 32.08
C ASP A 236 -3.29 18.33 31.71
N GLU A 237 -4.19 18.90 32.50
CA GLU A 237 -5.60 19.15 32.13
C GLU A 237 -5.71 20.37 31.21
N LEU A 238 -4.89 21.40 31.45
CA LEU A 238 -4.77 22.53 30.53
C LEU A 238 -4.10 22.13 29.21
N GLN A 239 -3.12 21.22 29.26
CA GLN A 239 -2.52 20.61 28.07
C GLN A 239 -3.49 19.61 27.42
N HIS A 240 -4.16 18.73 28.16
CA HIS A 240 -5.08 17.71 27.66
C HIS A 240 -6.37 18.33 27.11
N PHE A 241 -6.78 19.52 27.56
CA PHE A 241 -7.82 20.29 26.89
C PHE A 241 -7.37 20.78 25.51
N LYS A 242 -6.14 21.33 25.40
CA LYS A 242 -5.54 21.73 24.12
C LYS A 242 -5.28 20.53 23.21
N ASP A 243 -4.62 19.49 23.71
CA ASP A 243 -4.41 18.22 23.04
C ASP A 243 -5.72 17.54 22.67
N VAL A 244 -6.82 17.63 23.43
CA VAL A 244 -8.12 17.11 22.98
C VAL A 244 -8.69 17.97 21.86
N GLN A 245 -8.56 19.29 21.92
CA GLN A 245 -8.98 20.18 20.84
C GLN A 245 -8.18 19.92 19.55
N ASP A 246 -6.85 19.84 19.67
CA ASP A 246 -5.92 19.55 18.58
C ASP A 246 -6.05 18.10 18.08
N ARG A 247 -6.22 17.11 18.96
CA ARG A 247 -6.51 15.71 18.57
C ARG A 247 -7.86 15.58 17.90
N ASN A 248 -8.88 16.35 18.30
CA ASN A 248 -10.19 16.29 17.66
C ASN A 248 -10.12 16.92 16.26
N ALA A 249 -9.44 18.07 16.12
CA ALA A 249 -9.14 18.66 14.82
C ALA A 249 -8.30 17.69 13.94
N GLN A 250 -7.20 17.15 14.46
CA GLN A 250 -6.35 16.17 13.77
C GLN A 250 -7.07 14.85 13.47
N ALA A 251 -8.02 14.40 14.29
CA ALA A 251 -8.79 13.18 14.05
C ALA A 251 -9.82 13.40 12.93
N ILE A 252 -10.46 14.57 12.86
CA ILE A 252 -11.30 14.96 11.73
C ILE A 252 -10.45 15.01 10.45
N ASP A 253 -9.29 15.65 10.50
CA ASP A 253 -8.33 15.75 9.40
C ASP A 253 -7.83 14.37 8.94
N ASP A 254 -7.40 13.52 9.88
CA ASP A 254 -6.89 12.16 9.60
C ASP A 254 -8.01 11.21 9.14
N ALA A 255 -9.27 11.46 9.49
CA ALA A 255 -10.43 10.75 8.93
C ALA A 255 -10.80 11.26 7.53
N MET A 256 -10.68 12.57 7.27
CA MET A 256 -10.98 13.17 5.97
C MET A 256 -9.93 12.86 4.90
N LYS A 257 -8.64 12.93 5.23
CA LYS A 257 -7.52 12.65 4.29
C LYS A 257 -7.70 11.36 3.47
N PRO A 258 -7.94 10.16 4.05
CA PRO A 258 -8.12 8.95 3.26
C PRO A 258 -9.41 8.94 2.43
N ILE A 259 -10.45 9.69 2.83
CA ILE A 259 -11.69 9.84 2.05
C ILE A 259 -11.45 10.75 0.84
N GLN A 260 -10.76 11.89 1.05
CA GLN A 260 -10.36 12.83 0.00
C GLN A 260 -9.41 12.16 -0.99
N LEU A 261 -8.39 11.44 -0.52
CA LEU A 261 -7.46 10.70 -1.37
C LEU A 261 -8.18 9.64 -2.22
N LYS A 262 -9.16 8.92 -1.65
CA LYS A 262 -10.00 7.96 -2.40
C LYS A 262 -10.87 8.66 -3.45
N MET A 263 -11.52 9.77 -3.12
CA MET A 263 -12.31 10.55 -4.10
C MET A 263 -11.44 11.10 -5.23
N ASP A 264 -10.26 11.61 -4.92
CA ASP A 264 -9.32 12.10 -5.92
C ASP A 264 -8.79 11.00 -6.82
N MET A 265 -8.42 9.84 -6.27
CA MET A 265 -8.04 8.68 -7.07
C MET A 265 -9.20 8.21 -7.95
N ALA A 266 -10.44 8.20 -7.46
CA ALA A 266 -11.59 7.84 -8.26
C ALA A 266 -11.79 8.80 -9.45
N LYS A 267 -11.77 10.12 -9.21
CA LYS A 267 -11.84 11.15 -10.26
C LYS A 267 -10.73 11.00 -11.30
N LYS A 268 -9.49 10.73 -10.85
CA LYS A 268 -8.34 10.56 -11.75
C LYS A 268 -8.37 9.25 -12.53
N LYS A 269 -8.92 8.16 -11.96
CA LYS A 269 -9.22 6.94 -12.71
C LYS A 269 -10.26 7.17 -13.80
N THR A 270 -11.38 7.83 -13.50
CA THR A 270 -12.39 8.16 -14.52
C THR A 270 -11.86 9.10 -15.61
N ALA A 271 -10.94 10.02 -15.26
CA ALA A 271 -10.27 10.88 -16.24
C ALA A 271 -9.28 10.08 -17.11
N LEU A 272 -8.51 9.16 -16.51
CA LEU A 272 -7.62 8.25 -17.24
C LEU A 272 -8.40 7.34 -18.20
N GLU A 273 -9.50 6.73 -17.75
CA GLU A 273 -10.37 5.88 -18.57
C GLU A 273 -10.93 6.66 -19.78
N LEU A 274 -11.41 7.88 -19.57
CA LEU A 274 -11.88 8.75 -20.65
C LEU A 274 -10.75 9.15 -21.61
N LYS A 275 -9.53 9.39 -21.09
CA LYS A 275 -8.36 9.71 -21.92
C LYS A 275 -7.86 8.51 -22.72
N LEU A 276 -7.94 7.30 -22.17
CA LEU A 276 -7.66 6.05 -22.88
C LEU A 276 -8.70 5.76 -23.98
N THR A 277 -9.98 6.06 -23.77
CA THR A 277 -10.99 5.92 -24.84
C THR A 277 -10.83 7.00 -25.92
N GLU A 278 -10.50 8.24 -25.56
CA GLU A 278 -10.11 9.30 -26.51
C GLU A 278 -8.90 8.86 -27.37
N MET A 279 -7.91 8.21 -26.75
CA MET A 279 -6.70 7.72 -27.42
C MET A 279 -7.03 6.63 -28.43
N LYS A 280 -7.75 5.58 -28.01
CA LYS A 280 -8.15 4.47 -28.89
C LYS A 280 -9.02 4.93 -30.07
N LEU A 281 -9.95 5.86 -29.84
CA LEU A 281 -10.76 6.44 -30.92
C LEU A 281 -9.92 7.25 -31.91
N LEU A 282 -8.88 7.94 -31.44
CA LEU A 282 -7.97 8.70 -32.29
C LEU A 282 -7.03 7.77 -33.08
N GLU A 283 -6.49 6.73 -32.44
CA GLU A 283 -5.68 5.68 -33.07
C GLU A 283 -6.47 4.97 -34.17
N GLN A 284 -7.69 4.52 -33.86
CA GLN A 284 -8.58 3.88 -34.84
C GLN A 284 -8.88 4.81 -36.02
N LYS A 285 -9.18 6.09 -35.76
CA LYS A 285 -9.42 7.07 -36.83
C LYS A 285 -8.18 7.24 -37.74
N ILE A 286 -6.99 7.36 -37.16
CA ILE A 286 -5.73 7.47 -37.92
C ILE A 286 -5.54 6.22 -38.78
N PHE A 287 -5.80 5.03 -38.23
CA PHE A 287 -5.71 3.77 -38.94
C PHE A 287 -6.73 3.67 -40.09
N ASP A 288 -7.99 4.02 -39.86
CA ASP A 288 -9.05 4.02 -40.88
C ASP A 288 -8.75 5.01 -42.03
N ASP A 289 -8.24 6.21 -41.71
CA ASP A 289 -7.82 7.22 -42.70
C ASP A 289 -6.62 6.73 -43.55
N ILE A 290 -5.68 5.97 -42.96
CA ILE A 290 -4.57 5.33 -43.67
C ILE A 290 -5.09 4.19 -44.55
N CYS A 291 -5.90 3.29 -44.01
CA CYS A 291 -6.47 2.15 -44.74
C CYS A 291 -7.30 2.59 -45.95
N GLY A 292 -8.10 3.66 -45.83
CA GLY A 292 -8.86 4.21 -46.95
C GLY A 292 -7.96 4.72 -48.10
N ARG A 293 -6.80 5.31 -47.77
CA ARG A 293 -5.81 5.78 -48.76
C ARG A 293 -4.97 4.65 -49.34
N ALA A 294 -4.59 3.67 -48.53
CA ALA A 294 -3.94 2.45 -48.99
C ALA A 294 -4.83 1.67 -49.96
N ALA A 295 -6.13 1.52 -49.65
CA ALA A 295 -7.11 0.88 -50.54
C ALA A 295 -7.28 1.63 -51.88
N LYS A 296 -7.27 2.97 -51.86
CA LYS A 296 -7.26 3.79 -53.09
C LYS A 296 -6.05 3.47 -53.97
N LEU A 297 -4.84 3.39 -53.39
CA LEU A 297 -3.63 3.07 -54.13
C LEU A 297 -3.57 1.61 -54.58
N ALA A 298 -4.08 0.67 -53.80
CA ALA A 298 -4.23 -0.72 -54.22
C ALA A 298 -5.07 -0.86 -55.51
N ILE A 299 -6.17 -0.10 -55.61
CA ILE A 299 -7.02 -0.07 -56.81
C ILE A 299 -6.28 0.57 -58.00
N ILE A 300 -5.53 1.65 -57.78
CA ILE A 300 -4.79 2.38 -58.83
C ILE A 300 -3.64 1.53 -59.40
N HIS A 301 -2.92 0.81 -58.54
CA HIS A 301 -1.76 -0.02 -58.91
C HIS A 301 -2.10 -1.50 -59.12
N HIS A 302 -3.39 -1.86 -59.13
CA HIS A 302 -3.88 -3.24 -59.29
C HIS A 302 -3.31 -4.28 -58.30
N LEU A 303 -3.01 -3.84 -57.07
CA LEU A 303 -2.42 -4.68 -56.02
C LEU A 303 -3.46 -5.57 -55.35
N ASN A 304 -3.14 -6.85 -55.18
CA ASN A 304 -3.98 -7.79 -54.42
C ASN A 304 -3.77 -7.70 -52.90
N LEU A 305 -2.62 -7.20 -52.44
CA LEU A 305 -2.27 -7.08 -51.02
C LEU A 305 -1.37 -5.86 -50.77
N ILE A 306 -1.55 -5.20 -49.63
CA ILE A 306 -0.57 -4.25 -49.07
C ILE A 306 -0.11 -4.78 -47.72
N ILE A 307 1.21 -4.82 -47.51
CA ILE A 307 1.86 -5.23 -46.26
C ILE A 307 2.38 -3.97 -45.55
N ALA A 308 2.05 -3.83 -44.27
CA ALA A 308 2.59 -2.81 -43.39
C ALA A 308 3.87 -3.31 -42.69
N ASP A 309 4.91 -2.47 -42.68
CA ASP A 309 6.14 -2.64 -41.89
C ASP A 309 6.26 -1.46 -40.91
N PRO A 310 6.51 -1.64 -39.60
CA PRO A 310 6.44 -2.91 -38.89
C PRO A 310 5.07 -3.56 -39.02
N ILE A 311 5.06 -4.90 -39.04
CA ILE A 311 3.82 -5.65 -38.84
C ILE A 311 3.43 -5.46 -37.38
N ASP A 312 2.52 -4.52 -37.12
CA ASP A 312 1.74 -4.46 -35.89
C ASP A 312 0.86 -5.71 -35.83
N ASN A 313 1.48 -6.80 -35.39
CA ASN A 313 0.82 -8.07 -35.24
C ASN A 313 -0.15 -7.89 -34.07
N ILE A 314 -1.44 -8.11 -34.33
CA ILE A 314 -2.56 -7.90 -33.39
C ILE A 314 -2.33 -8.62 -32.04
N LEU A 315 -1.48 -9.65 -32.06
CA LEU A 315 -0.93 -10.37 -30.92
C LEU A 315 -0.12 -9.52 -29.92
N GLY A 316 0.39 -8.33 -30.28
CA GLY A 316 1.23 -7.48 -29.42
C GLY A 316 0.45 -6.81 -28.28
N GLU A 317 -0.74 -6.29 -28.56
CA GLU A 317 -1.67 -5.83 -27.51
C GLU A 317 -2.09 -7.00 -26.61
N GLU A 318 -2.39 -8.16 -27.20
CA GLU A 318 -2.75 -9.36 -26.44
C GLU A 318 -1.58 -9.83 -25.54
N TYR A 319 -0.34 -9.88 -26.04
CA TYR A 319 0.85 -10.33 -25.31
C TYR A 319 1.11 -9.50 -24.03
N ASN A 320 0.99 -8.18 -24.16
CA ASN A 320 1.10 -7.26 -23.04
C ASN A 320 -0.07 -7.45 -22.06
N SER A 321 -1.30 -7.69 -22.56
CA SER A 321 -2.47 -7.95 -21.70
C SER A 321 -2.41 -9.29 -20.93
N PHE A 322 -1.70 -10.30 -21.46
CA PHE A 322 -1.44 -11.57 -20.77
C PHE A 322 -0.28 -11.49 -19.75
N GLY A 323 0.39 -10.34 -19.63
CA GLY A 323 1.43 -10.09 -18.63
C GLY A 323 2.74 -10.85 -18.89
N LEU A 324 3.03 -11.20 -20.15
CA LEU A 324 4.17 -12.02 -20.53
C LEU A 324 5.50 -11.25 -20.69
N GLY A 325 5.50 -9.95 -20.36
CA GLY A 325 6.65 -9.04 -20.50
C GLY A 325 6.52 -8.12 -21.72
N ASP A 326 7.49 -7.22 -21.88
CA ASP A 326 7.49 -6.25 -22.98
C ASP A 326 7.67 -6.96 -24.33
N TRP A 327 6.66 -6.90 -25.20
CA TRP A 327 6.80 -7.38 -26.58
C TRP A 327 7.91 -6.59 -27.32
N HIS A 328 8.72 -7.28 -28.11
CA HIS A 328 9.80 -6.68 -28.89
C HIS A 328 9.54 -6.84 -30.39
N GLU A 329 9.56 -5.70 -31.09
CA GLU A 329 9.27 -5.56 -32.51
C GLU A 329 10.26 -6.35 -33.39
N LEU A 330 9.82 -7.50 -33.92
CA LEU A 330 10.59 -8.33 -34.85
C LEU A 330 10.63 -7.67 -36.24
N LYS A 331 11.61 -6.78 -36.46
CA LYS A 331 11.90 -6.18 -37.77
C LYS A 331 12.43 -7.21 -38.77
N SER A 332 11.52 -7.95 -39.39
CA SER A 332 11.81 -8.82 -40.51
C SER A 332 11.64 -8.03 -41.81
N PRO A 333 12.73 -7.68 -42.53
CA PRO A 333 12.61 -6.93 -43.77
C PRO A 333 11.81 -7.73 -44.81
N VAL A 334 10.77 -7.12 -45.36
CA VAL A 334 9.93 -7.71 -46.42
C VAL A 334 10.69 -7.63 -47.75
N ILE A 335 11.52 -8.63 -48.04
CA ILE A 335 12.27 -8.73 -49.30
C ILE A 335 11.40 -9.44 -50.35
N GLY A 336 10.61 -8.67 -51.08
CA GLY A 336 9.81 -9.13 -52.21
C GLY A 336 10.56 -9.09 -53.54
N ILE A 337 10.27 -10.03 -54.44
CA ILE A 337 10.81 -10.07 -55.81
C ILE A 337 9.91 -9.28 -56.78
N ASN A 338 8.65 -9.03 -56.41
CA ASN A 338 7.65 -8.30 -57.19
C ASN A 338 6.78 -7.41 -56.28
N THR A 339 7.43 -6.49 -55.55
CA THR A 339 6.79 -5.58 -54.59
C THR A 339 6.94 -4.11 -54.97
N LEU A 340 5.89 -3.33 -54.77
CA LEU A 340 5.88 -1.87 -54.93
C LEU A 340 5.96 -1.18 -53.56
N ASP A 341 6.96 -0.32 -53.34
CA ASP A 341 7.00 0.56 -52.17
C ASP A 341 6.01 1.72 -52.36
N LEU A 342 4.94 1.71 -51.57
CA LEU A 342 3.89 2.72 -51.58
C LEU A 342 4.14 3.87 -50.60
N THR A 343 5.18 3.78 -49.75
CA THR A 343 5.38 4.69 -48.61
C THR A 343 5.37 6.15 -49.05
N GLN A 344 6.12 6.50 -50.09
CA GLN A 344 6.20 7.89 -50.59
C GLN A 344 4.91 8.39 -51.26
N GLU A 345 4.12 7.50 -51.88
CA GLU A 345 2.83 7.86 -52.48
C GLU A 345 1.76 8.06 -51.40
N ILE A 346 1.73 7.17 -50.41
CA ILE A 346 0.85 7.29 -49.24
C ILE A 346 1.18 8.59 -48.50
N LEU A 347 2.45 8.89 -48.23
CA LEU A 347 2.88 10.15 -47.61
C LEU A 347 2.46 11.42 -48.39
N GLN A 348 2.31 11.35 -49.72
CA GLN A 348 1.76 12.44 -50.52
C GLN A 348 0.23 12.53 -50.36
N GLU A 349 -0.48 11.40 -50.37
CA GLU A 349 -1.91 11.35 -50.09
C GLU A 349 -2.24 11.82 -48.66
N MET A 350 -1.44 11.47 -47.64
CA MET A 350 -1.63 11.91 -46.25
C MET A 350 -1.61 13.45 -46.11
N LYS A 351 -0.79 14.16 -46.92
CA LYS A 351 -0.74 15.63 -46.94
C LYS A 351 -2.02 16.27 -47.49
N ASN A 352 -2.83 15.50 -48.23
CA ASN A 352 -4.10 15.91 -48.79
C ASN A 352 -5.30 15.55 -47.87
N ILE A 353 -5.08 15.26 -46.59
CA ILE A 353 -6.14 15.13 -45.58
C ILE A 353 -6.54 16.52 -45.08
N GLN A 354 -7.72 16.99 -45.48
CA GLN A 354 -8.40 18.16 -44.87
C GLN A 354 -8.97 17.77 -43.51
#